data_AF-A0A8K0LTI0-F1
#
_entry.id   AF-A0A8K0LTI0-F1
#
_cell.length_a   1.000
_cell.length_b   1.000
_cell.length_c   1.000
_cell.angle_alpha   90.00
_cell.angle_beta   90.00
_cell.angle_gamma   90.00
#
_symmetry.space_group_name_H-M   'P 1'
#
loop_
_entity.id
_entity.type
_entity.pdbx_description
1 polymer ?
#
loop_
_entity_poly.entity_id
_entity_poly.type
_entity_poly.pdbx_seq_one_letter_code
_entity_poly.pdbx_strand_id
1 'polypeptide(L)'
;MPSTAAITIYIFGATAIYQGASILLAPRHALAAKQLPESARPALTSFGVTISGLGIFYTLAAYQENRTFFALTLFRIPAAIIFGAQGPGWRPMAVWEVFATLATAASLAWEGWV
;
A
#
# COMPACT_ATOMS: atom_id res chain seq x y z
N MET A 1 -5.92 21.17 -9.72
CA MET A 1 -5.83 19.75 -10.14
C MET A 1 -4.78 19.10 -9.26
N PRO A 2 -4.98 17.84 -8.82
CA PRO A 2 -3.96 17.14 -8.04
C PRO A 2 -2.65 17.05 -8.83
N SER A 3 -1.52 17.17 -8.15
CA SER A 3 -0.21 16.88 -8.74
C SER A 3 -0.13 15.43 -9.22
N THR A 4 0.79 15.14 -10.14
CA THR A 4 0.99 13.76 -10.61
C THR A 4 1.42 12.84 -9.46
N ALA A 5 2.25 13.35 -8.54
CA ALA A 5 2.62 12.61 -7.33
C ALA A 5 1.41 12.42 -6.38
N ALA A 6 0.53 13.42 -6.22
CA ALA A 6 -0.69 13.22 -5.45
C ALA A 6 -1.58 12.13 -6.06
N ILE A 7 -1.65 12.02 -7.39
CA ILE A 7 -2.39 10.95 -8.07
C ILE A 7 -1.80 9.58 -7.71
N THR A 8 -0.48 9.40 -7.71
CA THR A 8 0.12 8.10 -7.35
C THR A 8 -0.19 7.72 -5.89
N ILE A 9 -0.15 8.70 -4.98
CA ILE A 9 -0.49 8.49 -3.57
C ILE A 9 -1.98 8.20 -3.38
N TYR A 10 -2.88 8.86 -4.12
CA TYR A 10 -4.31 8.54 -4.11
C TYR A 10 -4.57 7.12 -4.58
N ILE A 11 -3.96 6.70 -5.69
CA ILE A 11 -4.10 5.34 -6.21
C ILE A 11 -3.62 4.33 -5.16
N PHE A 12 -2.46 4.57 -4.55
CA PHE A 12 -1.96 3.68 -3.50
C PHE A 12 -2.91 3.65 -2.30
N GLY A 13 -3.37 4.81 -1.82
CA GLY A 13 -4.31 4.91 -0.70
C GLY A 13 -5.62 4.16 -0.97
N ALA A 14 -6.19 4.32 -2.16
CA ALA A 14 -7.40 3.61 -2.58
C ALA A 14 -7.18 2.08 -2.64
N THR A 15 -6.07 1.61 -3.23
CA THR A 15 -5.75 0.18 -3.26
C THR A 15 -5.52 -0.41 -1.87
N ALA A 16 -4.93 0.35 -0.94
CA ALA A 16 -4.73 -0.05 0.44
C ALA A 16 -6.07 -0.19 1.20
N ILE A 17 -6.98 0.76 1.02
CA ILE A 17 -8.35 0.68 1.56
C ILE A 17 -9.09 -0.53 0.99
N TYR A 18 -9.05 -0.71 -0.34
CA TYR A 18 -9.69 -1.86 -0.99
C TYR A 18 -9.15 -3.19 -0.46
N GLN A 19 -7.83 -3.31 -0.35
CA GLN A 19 -7.18 -4.51 0.17
C GLN A 19 -7.57 -4.78 1.62
N GLY A 20 -7.58 -3.76 2.47
CA GLY A 20 -8.00 -3.89 3.86
C GLY A 20 -9.47 -4.27 3.99
N ALA A 21 -10.36 -3.60 3.25
CA ALA A 21 -11.79 -3.95 3.20
C ALA A 21 -12.01 -5.39 2.72
N SER A 22 -11.29 -5.85 1.68
CA SER A 22 -11.40 -7.23 1.20
C SER A 22 -11.01 -8.27 2.26
N ILE A 23 -9.99 -7.96 3.08
CA ILE A 23 -9.58 -8.82 4.20
C ILE A 23 -10.65 -8.85 5.29
N LEU A 24 -11.22 -7.70 5.64
CA LEU A 24 -12.19 -7.58 6.74
C LEU A 24 -13.56 -8.16 6.38
N LEU A 25 -14.00 -7.99 5.14
CA LEU A 25 -15.29 -8.48 4.66
C LEU A 25 -15.26 -9.98 4.32
N ALA A 26 -14.11 -10.49 3.86
CA ALA A 26 -13.96 -11.86 3.37
C ALA A 26 -12.67 -12.54 3.90
N PRO A 27 -12.49 -12.68 5.23
CA PRO A 27 -11.22 -13.10 5.82
C PRO A 27 -10.77 -14.51 5.41
N ARG A 28 -11.70 -15.45 5.18
CA ARG A 28 -11.36 -16.81 4.69
C ARG A 28 -10.80 -16.80 3.27
N HIS A 29 -11.39 -15.99 2.38
CA HIS A 29 -10.86 -15.82 1.02
C HIS A 29 -9.50 -15.15 1.03
N ALA A 30 -9.31 -14.16 1.91
CA ALA A 30 -8.02 -13.50 2.08
C ALA A 30 -6.94 -14.45 2.64
N LEU A 31 -7.27 -15.31 3.61
CA LEU A 31 -6.36 -16.35 4.10
C LEU A 31 -5.93 -17.29 2.97
N ALA A 32 -6.89 -17.79 2.19
CA ALA A 32 -6.60 -18.67 1.05
C ALA A 32 -5.73 -17.97 -0.01
N ALA A 33 -6.03 -16.71 -0.35
CA ALA A 33 -5.25 -15.92 -1.30
C ALA A 33 -3.81 -15.66 -0.79
N LYS A 34 -3.62 -15.53 0.52
CA LYS A 34 -2.31 -15.39 1.17
C LYS A 34 -1.65 -16.72 1.54
N GLN A 35 -2.29 -17.86 1.23
CA GLN A 35 -1.82 -19.21 1.56
C GLN A 35 -1.52 -19.37 3.06
N LEU A 36 -2.37 -18.77 3.91
CA LEU A 36 -2.21 -18.77 5.36
C LEU A 36 -3.14 -19.81 6.02
N PRO A 37 -2.72 -20.42 7.14
CA PRO A 37 -3.60 -21.27 7.94
C PRO A 37 -4.67 -20.44 8.67
N GLU A 38 -5.79 -21.07 9.05
CA GLU A 38 -6.87 -20.41 9.81
C GLU A 38 -6.39 -19.82 11.15
N SER A 39 -5.33 -20.35 11.75
CA SER A 39 -4.71 -19.80 12.96
C SER A 39 -4.14 -18.39 12.77
N ALA A 40 -3.83 -17.98 11.53
CA ALA A 40 -3.35 -16.64 11.20
C ALA A 40 -4.47 -15.59 11.08
N ARG A 41 -5.75 -16.00 11.20
CA ARG A 41 -6.91 -15.11 11.03
C ARG A 41 -6.84 -13.83 11.89
N PRO A 42 -6.48 -13.88 13.19
CA PRO A 42 -6.40 -12.65 14.00
C PRO A 42 -5.35 -11.69 13.45
N ALA A 43 -4.16 -12.19 13.09
CA ALA A 43 -3.08 -11.39 12.54
C ALA A 43 -3.47 -10.78 11.17
N LEU A 44 -4.09 -11.57 10.29
CA LEU A 44 -4.55 -11.07 8.99
C LEU A 44 -5.63 -9.99 9.15
N THR A 45 -6.56 -10.16 10.10
CA THR A 45 -7.60 -9.17 10.39
C THR A 45 -6.99 -7.85 10.88
N SER A 46 -6.03 -7.92 11.82
CA SER A 46 -5.29 -6.74 12.27
C SER A 46 -4.56 -6.04 11.13
N PHE A 47 -3.89 -6.82 10.26
CA PHE A 47 -3.27 -6.29 9.06
C PHE A 47 -4.29 -5.57 8.14
N GLY A 48 -5.50 -6.12 7.99
CA GLY A 48 -6.60 -5.50 7.25
C GLY A 48 -7.04 -4.15 7.80
N VAL A 49 -7.11 -3.99 9.13
CA VAL A 49 -7.40 -2.69 9.78
C VAL A 49 -6.24 -1.72 9.54
N THR A 50 -5.00 -2.15 9.78
CA THR A 50 -3.81 -1.30 9.62
C THR A 50 -3.67 -0.77 8.19
N ILE A 51 -3.81 -1.63 7.18
CA ILE A 51 -3.67 -1.20 5.78
C ILE A 51 -4.81 -0.27 5.33
N SER A 52 -6.02 -0.46 5.87
CA SER A 52 -7.13 0.47 5.64
C SER A 52 -6.83 1.86 6.23
N GLY A 53 -6.32 1.90 7.46
CA GLY A 53 -5.91 3.14 8.11
C GLY A 53 -4.78 3.86 7.37
N LEU A 54 -3.77 3.12 6.91
CA LEU A 54 -2.71 3.66 6.05
C LEU A 54 -3.30 4.26 4.78
N GLY A 55 -4.23 3.57 4.12
CA GLY A 55 -4.86 4.08 2.91
C GLY A 55 -5.62 5.40 3.12
N ILE A 56 -6.29 5.57 4.26
CA ILE A 56 -6.93 6.83 4.66
C ILE A 56 -5.89 7.94 4.83
N PHE A 57 -4.80 7.68 5.55
CA PHE A 57 -3.74 8.68 5.76
C PHE A 57 -3.02 9.07 4.46
N TYR A 58 -2.80 8.12 3.55
CA TYR A 58 -2.23 8.40 2.23
C TYR A 58 -3.19 9.27 1.40
N THR A 59 -4.48 8.95 1.41
CA THR A 59 -5.53 9.74 0.74
C THR A 59 -5.60 11.17 1.29
N LEU A 60 -5.49 11.32 2.62
CA LEU A 60 -5.44 12.63 3.27
C LEU A 60 -4.16 13.41 2.89
N ALA A 61 -3.00 12.75 2.90
CA ALA A 61 -1.75 13.37 2.50
C ALA A 61 -1.77 13.83 1.04
N ALA A 62 -2.39 13.03 0.14
CA ALA A 62 -2.60 13.39 -1.25
C ALA A 62 -3.50 14.62 -1.39
N TYR A 63 -4.61 14.66 -0.65
CA TYR A 63 -5.51 15.82 -0.62
C TYR A 63 -4.82 17.10 -0.13
N GLN A 64 -3.92 16.96 0.84
CA GLN A 64 -3.15 18.06 1.41
C GLN A 64 -1.92 18.45 0.56
N GLU A 65 -1.64 17.76 -0.54
CA GLU A 65 -0.41 17.95 -1.34
C GLU A 65 0.86 17.88 -0.48
N ASN A 66 0.88 16.97 0.52
CA ASN A 66 1.97 16.89 1.49
C ASN A 66 3.22 16.24 0.87
N ARG A 67 4.07 17.06 0.27
CA ARG A 67 5.27 16.62 -0.47
C ARG A 67 6.29 15.88 0.40
N THR A 68 6.45 16.31 1.64
CA THR A 68 7.30 15.61 2.61
C THR A 68 6.79 14.20 2.84
N PHE A 69 5.49 14.02 3.01
CA PHE A 69 4.90 12.68 3.10
C PHE A 69 5.12 11.87 1.83
N PHE A 70 4.96 12.47 0.65
CA PHE A 70 5.19 11.78 -0.63
C PHE A 70 6.62 11.24 -0.73
N ALA A 71 7.62 12.05 -0.38
CA ALA A 71 9.02 11.63 -0.34
C ALA A 71 9.25 10.51 0.70
N LEU A 72 8.61 10.57 1.87
CA LEU A 72 8.70 9.50 2.87
C LEU A 72 8.10 8.18 2.37
N THR A 73 7.11 8.21 1.46
CA THR A 73 6.59 6.98 0.86
C THR A 73 7.61 6.24 -0.01
N LEU A 74 8.75 6.86 -0.35
CA LEU A 74 9.83 6.16 -1.05
C LEU A 74 10.51 5.09 -0.16
N PHE A 75 10.35 5.18 1.16
CA PHE A 75 10.80 4.18 2.12
C PHE A 75 9.88 2.96 2.22
N ARG A 76 9.01 2.69 1.22
CA ARG A 76 8.19 1.46 1.15
C ARG A 76 8.94 0.24 0.61
N ILE A 77 10.14 0.42 0.04
CA ILE A 77 11.00 -0.69 -0.45
C ILE A 77 11.19 -1.82 0.58
N PRO A 78 11.42 -1.56 1.88
CA PRO A 78 11.52 -2.62 2.89
C PRO A 78 10.24 -3.47 2.99
N ALA A 79 9.05 -2.87 2.82
CA ALA A 79 7.79 -3.62 2.80
C ALA A 79 7.74 -4.59 1.61
N ALA A 80 8.23 -4.16 0.44
CA ALA A 80 8.33 -5.05 -0.72
C ALA A 80 9.23 -6.27 -0.44
N ILE A 81 10.38 -6.06 0.19
CA ILE A 81 11.31 -7.14 0.56
C ILE A 81 10.64 -8.10 1.53
N ILE A 82 9.99 -7.58 2.58
CA ILE A 82 9.30 -8.39 3.58
C ILE A 82 8.17 -9.19 2.92
N PHE A 83 7.28 -8.56 2.15
CA PHE A 83 6.20 -9.26 1.47
C PHE A 83 6.72 -10.30 0.46
N GLY A 84 7.81 -10.02 -0.24
CA GLY A 84 8.45 -10.97 -1.15
C GLY A 84 8.93 -12.23 -0.43
N ALA A 85 9.42 -12.08 0.80
CA ALA A 85 9.89 -13.18 1.64
C ALA A 85 8.76 -14.03 2.27
N GLN A 86 7.53 -13.50 2.37
CA GLN A 86 6.38 -14.24 2.94
C GLN A 86 5.83 -15.35 2.01
N GLY A 87 6.26 -15.39 0.73
CA GLY A 87 5.88 -16.44 -0.22
C GLY A 87 4.89 -15.99 -1.32
N PRO A 88 4.41 -16.93 -2.15
CA PRO A 88 3.71 -16.63 -3.40
C PRO A 88 2.45 -15.75 -3.23
N GLY A 89 1.64 -15.98 -2.18
CA GLY A 89 0.42 -15.20 -1.92
C GLY A 89 0.65 -13.71 -1.62
N TRP A 90 1.89 -13.35 -1.28
CA TRP A 90 2.29 -11.97 -0.93
C TRP A 90 3.04 -11.25 -2.06
N ARG A 91 3.50 -11.99 -3.08
CA ARG A 91 4.22 -11.41 -4.23
C ARG A 91 3.48 -10.28 -4.94
N PRO A 92 2.14 -10.33 -5.14
CA PRO A 92 1.44 -9.19 -5.75
C PRO A 92 1.58 -7.89 -4.95
N MET A 93 1.56 -7.97 -3.61
CA MET A 93 1.81 -6.80 -2.75
C MET A 93 3.26 -6.33 -2.86
N ALA A 94 4.21 -7.26 -2.86
CA ALA A 94 5.63 -6.92 -3.02
C ALA A 94 5.91 -6.16 -4.32
N VAL A 95 5.36 -6.64 -5.44
CA VAL A 95 5.48 -5.98 -6.75
C VAL A 95 4.80 -4.61 -6.73
N TRP A 96 3.62 -4.52 -6.11
CA TRP A 96 2.89 -3.26 -6.01
C TRP A 96 3.64 -2.19 -5.20
N GLU A 97 4.27 -2.57 -4.08
CA GLU A 97 5.08 -1.66 -3.28
C GLU A 97 6.26 -1.08 -4.08
N VAL A 98 6.96 -1.91 -4.86
CA VAL A 98 8.04 -1.45 -5.74
C VAL A 98 7.49 -0.53 -6.82
N PHE A 99 6.47 -0.97 -7.55
CA PHE A 99 5.89 -0.19 -8.65
C PHE A 99 5.38 1.17 -8.17
N ALA A 100 4.59 1.20 -7.10
CA ALA A 100 4.04 2.43 -6.56
C ALA A 100 5.13 3.36 -6.01
N THR A 101 6.22 2.80 -5.46
CA THR A 101 7.38 3.60 -5.02
C THR A 101 8.07 4.26 -6.21
N LEU A 102 8.37 3.49 -7.26
CA LEU A 102 9.01 4.01 -8.46
C LEU A 102 8.14 5.03 -9.19
N ALA A 103 6.82 4.79 -9.26
CA ALA A 103 5.86 5.73 -9.84
C ALA A 103 5.85 7.06 -9.07
N THR A 104 5.77 7.02 -7.74
CA THR A 104 5.84 8.25 -6.92
C THR A 104 7.19 8.95 -7.08
N ALA A 105 8.31 8.22 -7.10
CA ALA A 105 9.64 8.80 -7.31
C ALA A 105 9.74 9.53 -8.66
N ALA A 106 9.28 8.89 -9.74
CA ALA A 106 9.27 9.47 -11.07
C ALA A 106 8.38 10.72 -11.14
N SER A 107 7.20 10.70 -10.50
CA SER A 107 6.33 11.88 -10.43
C SER A 107 6.95 13.04 -9.63
N LEU A 108 7.63 12.76 -8.52
CA LEU A 108 8.32 13.81 -7.75
C LEU A 108 9.49 14.42 -8.54
N ALA A 109 10.27 13.59 -9.24
CA ALA A 109 11.36 14.06 -10.10
C ALA A 109 10.82 14.89 -11.29
N TRP A 110 9.74 14.45 -11.93
CA TRP A 110 9.08 15.20 -13.01
C TRP A 110 8.58 16.58 -12.55
N GLU A 111 8.12 16.67 -11.30
CA GLU A 111 7.66 17.91 -10.69
C GLU A 111 8.80 18.80 -10.13
N GLY A 112 10.06 18.38 -10.29
CA GLY A 112 11.24 19.15 -9.87
C GLY A 112 11.50 19.14 -8.37
N TRP A 113 11.02 18.12 -7.65
CA TRP A 113 11.16 18.00 -6.19
C TRP A 113 12.32 17.10 -5.73
N VAL A 114 12.86 16.28 -6.63
CA VAL A 114 13.98 15.35 -6.39
C VAL A 114 15.04 15.57 -7.44
#